data_AF-A0A4S4EAD3-F1
#
_entry.id   AF-A0A4S4EAD3-F1
#
_cell.length_a   1.000
_cell.length_b   1.000
_cell.length_c   1.000
_cell.angle_alpha   90.00
_cell.angle_beta   90.00
_cell.angle_gamma   90.00
#
_symmetry.space_group_name_H-M   'P 1'
#
loop_
_entity.id
_entity.type
_entity.pdbx_description
1 polymer ?
#
loop_
_entity_poly.entity_id
_entity_poly.type
_entity_poly.pdbx_seq_one_letter_code
_entity_poly.pdbx_strand_id
1 'polypeptide(L)'
;MSTVHPPHFVSRAVKRIHGTKLAEMPFITTRESYRSQGMCRRLMVAIESALCYLKVESMVIPSIREKIGTWIERYGFQHIGPSLSKEIRLRNTLTFHDSYRLQKILAVPQAREVHEAENNKHQNGPNLLCIAAREVHEAENNEHQNGPIF
;
A
#
# COMPACT_ATOMS: atom_id res chain seq x y z
N MET A 1 23.28 11.32 32.62
CA MET A 1 23.06 11.90 31.28
C MET A 1 22.51 10.81 30.39
N SER A 2 21.21 10.83 30.10
CA SER A 2 20.59 9.84 29.22
C SER A 2 20.89 10.21 27.77
N THR A 3 21.65 9.37 27.08
CA THR A 3 21.87 9.52 25.64
C THR A 3 20.55 9.20 24.93
N VAL A 4 19.90 10.22 24.37
CA VAL A 4 18.76 10.02 23.47
C VAL A 4 19.32 9.40 22.18
N HIS A 5 19.13 8.09 22.01
CA HIS A 5 19.47 7.44 20.75
C HIS A 5 18.52 7.94 19.65
N PRO A 6 19.04 8.41 18.50
CA PRO A 6 18.18 8.82 17.39
C PRO A 6 17.34 7.62 16.91
N PRO A 7 16.09 7.84 16.49
CA PRO A 7 15.21 6.77 16.05
C PRO A 7 15.86 5.97 14.92
N HIS A 8 15.92 4.66 15.08
CA HIS A 8 16.49 3.74 14.09
C HIS A 8 15.39 3.25 13.14
N PHE A 9 15.52 3.59 11.87
CA PHE A 9 14.54 3.21 10.86
C PHE A 9 14.88 1.87 10.24
N VAL A 10 13.95 0.92 10.37
CA VAL A 10 14.11 -0.44 9.86
C VAL A 10 13.76 -0.53 8.36
N SER A 11 12.64 0.07 7.95
CA SER A 11 12.18 0.10 6.57
C SER A 11 11.50 1.43 6.25
N ARG A 12 11.63 1.90 5.00
CA ARG A 12 11.11 3.19 4.53
C ARG A 12 10.67 3.08 3.07
N ALA A 13 9.71 3.91 2.67
CA ALA A 13 9.30 4.05 1.28
C ALA A 13 8.91 5.50 0.97
N VAL A 14 9.04 5.87 -0.30
CA VAL A 14 8.58 7.15 -0.83
C VAL A 14 7.47 6.88 -1.83
N LYS A 15 6.35 7.59 -1.69
CA LYS A 15 5.17 7.46 -2.54
C LYS A 15 4.66 8.82 -2.99
N ARG A 16 4.09 8.90 -4.19
CA ARG A 16 3.42 10.08 -4.75
C ARG A 16 2.00 9.68 -5.15
N ILE A 17 1.02 10.43 -4.68
CA ILE A 17 -0.40 10.15 -4.94
C ILE A 17 -0.90 11.11 -6.02
N HIS A 18 -1.48 10.54 -7.07
CA HIS A 18 -1.98 11.23 -8.24
C HIS A 18 -3.52 11.13 -8.26
N GLY A 19 -4.16 11.66 -7.21
CA GLY A 19 -5.61 11.50 -6.98
C GLY A 19 -5.98 10.06 -6.63
N THR A 20 -7.21 9.64 -6.94
CA THR A 20 -7.73 8.30 -6.63
C THR A 20 -7.38 7.24 -7.66
N LYS A 21 -6.89 7.61 -8.85
CA LYS A 21 -6.58 6.61 -9.89
C LYS A 21 -5.25 5.90 -9.65
N LEU A 22 -4.24 6.65 -9.20
CA LEU A 22 -2.86 6.19 -9.26
C LEU A 22 -2.06 6.74 -8.08
N ALA A 23 -1.29 5.89 -7.43
CA ALA A 23 -0.11 6.28 -6.68
C ALA A 23 1.12 5.60 -7.29
N GLU A 24 2.26 6.26 -7.25
CA GLU A 24 3.54 5.63 -7.57
C GLU A 24 4.42 5.54 -6.33
N MET A 25 5.19 4.47 -6.23
CA MET A 25 6.16 4.26 -5.15
C MET A 25 7.54 4.02 -5.79
N PRO A 26 8.29 5.09 -6.09
CA PRO A 26 9.60 4.96 -6.75
C PRO A 26 10.65 4.27 -5.89
N PHE A 27 10.57 4.37 -4.55
CA PHE A 27 11.59 3.86 -3.66
C PHE A 27 10.98 3.11 -2.47
N ILE A 28 11.57 1.97 -2.15
CA ILE A 28 11.32 1.19 -0.94
C ILE A 28 12.61 0.53 -0.49
N THR A 29 12.88 0.59 0.81
CA THR A 29 14.13 0.10 1.38
C THR A 29 13.88 -0.58 2.73
N THR A 30 14.72 -1.56 3.03
CA THR A 30 14.85 -2.16 4.36
C THR A 30 16.35 -2.19 4.68
N ARG A 31 16.71 -1.77 5.90
CA ARG A 31 18.08 -1.84 6.41
C ARG A 31 18.59 -3.26 6.30
N GLU A 32 19.84 -3.42 5.85
CA GLU A 32 20.43 -4.71 5.51
C GLU A 32 20.33 -5.76 6.61
N SER A 33 20.62 -5.37 7.85
CA SER A 33 20.52 -6.21 9.05
C SER A 33 19.11 -6.76 9.33
N TYR A 34 18.08 -6.21 8.68
CA TYR A 34 16.67 -6.60 8.82
C TYR A 34 16.05 -7.11 7.50
N ARG A 35 16.86 -7.30 6.44
CA ARG A 35 16.39 -7.93 5.20
C ARG A 35 16.02 -9.40 5.47
N SER A 36 15.09 -9.92 4.67
CA SER A 36 14.56 -11.29 4.79
C SER A 36 13.78 -11.60 6.08
N GLN A 37 13.57 -10.62 6.96
CA GLN A 37 12.75 -10.76 8.18
C GLN A 37 11.30 -10.27 8.01
N GLY A 38 10.84 -10.16 6.76
CA GLY A 38 9.47 -9.75 6.42
C GLY A 38 9.17 -8.24 6.56
N MET A 39 10.16 -7.39 6.87
CA MET A 39 9.93 -5.96 7.10
C MET A 39 9.40 -5.22 5.87
N CYS A 40 9.95 -5.47 4.68
CA CYS A 40 9.44 -4.92 3.43
C CYS A 40 7.97 -5.31 3.20
N ARG A 41 7.60 -6.57 3.50
CA ARG A 41 6.22 -7.06 3.39
C ARG A 41 5.28 -6.34 4.37
N ARG A 42 5.69 -6.17 5.63
CA ARG A 42 4.91 -5.42 6.63
C ARG A 42 4.71 -3.96 6.20
N LEU A 43 5.77 -3.30 5.73
CA LEU A 43 5.68 -1.94 5.23
C LEU A 43 4.74 -1.86 4.01
N MET A 44 4.85 -2.80 3.07
CA MET A 44 3.99 -2.83 1.89
C MET A 44 2.51 -2.96 2.27
N VAL A 45 2.18 -3.87 3.19
CA VAL A 45 0.80 -4.04 3.72
C VAL A 45 0.27 -2.73 4.29
N ALA A 46 1.05 -2.03 5.11
CA ALA A 46 0.65 -0.74 5.67
C ALA A 46 0.44 0.34 4.59
N ILE A 47 1.30 0.37 3.56
CA ILE A 47 1.15 1.30 2.44
C ILE A 47 -0.12 0.98 1.63
N GLU A 48 -0.37 -0.30 1.34
CA GLU A 48 -1.58 -0.73 0.63
C GLU A 48 -2.84 -0.33 1.41
N SER A 49 -2.90 -0.62 2.70
CA SER A 49 -4.02 -0.20 3.57
C SER A 49 -4.23 1.31 3.54
N ALA A 50 -3.16 2.10 3.67
CA ALA A 50 -3.25 3.56 3.61
C ALA A 50 -3.75 4.07 2.24
N LEU A 51 -3.29 3.48 1.14
CA LEU A 51 -3.74 3.86 -0.20
C LEU A 51 -5.19 3.43 -0.47
N CYS A 52 -5.61 2.25 0.01
CA CYS A 52 -7.00 1.80 -0.05
C CYS A 52 -7.93 2.75 0.72
N TYR A 53 -7.51 3.19 1.91
CA TYR A 53 -8.25 4.19 2.70
C TYR A 53 -8.40 5.51 1.93
N LEU A 54 -7.35 5.94 1.24
CA LEU A 54 -7.36 7.11 0.36
C LEU A 54 -8.07 6.86 -0.99
N LYS A 55 -8.73 5.71 -1.16
CA LYS A 55 -9.46 5.29 -2.37
C LYS A 55 -8.60 5.30 -3.63
N VAL A 56 -7.29 5.04 -3.48
CA VAL A 56 -6.40 4.89 -4.62
C VAL A 56 -6.62 3.52 -5.26
N GLU A 57 -6.85 3.49 -6.57
CA GLU A 57 -7.19 2.27 -7.32
C GLU A 57 -5.96 1.44 -7.71
N SER A 58 -4.81 2.08 -7.93
CA SER A 58 -3.61 1.39 -8.41
C SER A 58 -2.32 1.98 -7.85
N MET A 59 -1.40 1.11 -7.44
CA MET A 59 -0.03 1.45 -7.11
C MET A 59 0.91 1.04 -8.25
N VAL A 60 1.83 1.92 -8.64
CA VAL A 60 2.86 1.63 -9.65
C VAL A 60 4.24 1.72 -9.04
N ILE A 61 5.12 0.80 -9.42
CA ILE A 61 6.52 0.79 -9.03
C ILE A 61 7.43 0.67 -10.27
N PRO A 62 8.62 1.29 -10.24
CA PRO A 62 9.72 0.87 -11.10
C PRO A 62 10.36 -0.42 -10.56
N SER A 63 10.89 -1.24 -11.45
CA SER A 63 11.63 -2.47 -11.13
C SER A 63 12.72 -2.71 -12.16
N ILE A 64 13.88 -3.17 -11.70
CA ILE A 64 14.88 -3.81 -12.57
C ILE A 64 14.40 -5.22 -12.97
N ARG A 65 14.95 -5.76 -14.05
CA ARG A 65 14.55 -7.06 -14.63
C ARG A 65 14.59 -8.19 -13.60
N GLU A 66 15.63 -8.23 -12.79
CA GLU A 66 15.93 -9.29 -11.81
C GLU A 66 14.92 -9.33 -10.67
N LYS A 67 14.18 -8.23 -10.43
CA LYS A 67 13.21 -8.13 -9.34
C LYS A 67 11.75 -8.25 -9.78
N ILE A 68 11.48 -8.32 -11.09
CA ILE A 68 10.11 -8.43 -11.62
C ILE A 68 9.39 -9.65 -11.04
N GLY A 69 10.00 -10.83 -11.12
CA GLY A 69 9.41 -12.07 -10.59
C GLY A 69 9.10 -11.96 -9.08
N THR A 70 10.01 -11.36 -8.30
CA THR A 70 9.77 -11.12 -6.86
C THR A 70 8.56 -10.21 -6.62
N TRP A 71 8.44 -9.11 -7.37
CA TRP A 71 7.30 -8.20 -7.24
C TRP A 71 5.98 -8.87 -7.61
N ILE A 72 5.97 -9.67 -8.67
CA ILE A 72 4.78 -10.37 -9.12
C ILE A 72 4.41 -11.49 -8.13
N GLU A 73 5.32 -12.41 -7.85
CA GLU A 73 5.05 -13.62 -7.07
C GLU A 73 4.84 -13.35 -5.58
N ARG A 74 5.65 -12.46 -4.97
CA ARG A 74 5.62 -12.26 -3.51
C ARG A 74 4.74 -11.10 -3.07
N TYR A 75 4.58 -10.10 -3.94
CA TYR A 75 3.85 -8.87 -3.60
C TYR A 75 2.59 -8.69 -4.45
N GLY A 76 2.30 -9.57 -5.41
CA GLY A 76 1.06 -9.52 -6.19
C GLY A 76 0.99 -8.35 -7.17
N PHE A 77 2.14 -7.88 -7.65
CA PHE A 77 2.18 -6.94 -8.77
C PHE A 77 1.93 -7.69 -10.09
N GLN A 78 1.68 -6.92 -11.14
CA GLN A 78 1.50 -7.39 -12.50
C GLN A 78 2.04 -6.36 -13.49
N HIS A 79 2.16 -6.74 -14.76
CA HIS A 79 2.46 -5.77 -15.81
C HIS A 79 1.34 -4.74 -15.95
N ILE A 80 1.71 -3.53 -16.39
CA ILE A 80 0.78 -2.43 -16.57
C ILE A 80 -0.26 -2.78 -17.64
N GLY A 81 -1.53 -2.58 -17.30
CA GLY A 81 -2.65 -2.71 -18.23
C GLY A 81 -2.81 -1.48 -19.15
N PRO A 82 -3.52 -1.61 -20.28
CA PRO A 82 -3.67 -0.52 -21.25
C PRO A 82 -4.33 0.75 -20.68
N SER A 83 -5.29 0.63 -19.77
CA SER A 83 -5.97 1.77 -19.14
C SER A 83 -5.01 2.59 -18.27
N LEU A 84 -4.30 1.93 -17.35
CA LEU A 84 -3.35 2.61 -16.46
C LEU A 84 -2.15 3.16 -17.22
N SER A 85 -1.74 2.52 -18.32
CA SER A 85 -0.68 3.04 -19.20
C SER A 85 -1.01 4.45 -19.72
N LYS A 86 -2.28 4.71 -20.07
CA LYS A 86 -2.72 6.05 -20.49
C LYS A 86 -2.65 7.04 -19.32
N GLU A 87 -3.15 6.66 -18.15
CA GLU A 87 -3.09 7.51 -16.94
C GLU A 87 -1.65 7.89 -16.59
N ILE A 88 -0.71 6.94 -16.61
CA ILE A 88 0.71 7.19 -16.32
C ILE A 88 1.31 8.21 -17.29
N ARG A 89 0.94 8.18 -18.57
CA ARG A 89 1.42 9.12 -19.60
C ARG A 89 0.84 10.52 -19.43
N LEU A 90 -0.36 10.63 -18.87
CA LEU A 90 -1.03 11.90 -18.61
C LEU A 90 -0.53 12.58 -17.32
N ARG A 91 0.22 11.87 -16.48
CA ARG A 91 0.76 12.39 -15.20
C ARG A 91 2.27 12.52 -15.27
N ASN A 92 2.81 13.43 -14.46
CA ASN A 92 4.25 13.54 -14.26
C ASN A 92 4.73 12.45 -13.30
N THR A 93 4.90 11.23 -13.82
CA THR A 93 5.41 10.08 -13.08
C THR A 93 6.93 9.95 -13.22
N LEU A 94 7.61 9.52 -12.17
CA LEU A 94 9.07 9.36 -12.17
C LEU A 94 9.47 8.17 -13.03
N THR A 95 10.25 8.39 -14.08
CA THR A 95 10.83 7.34 -14.94
C THR A 95 12.28 7.06 -14.55
N PHE A 96 12.68 5.80 -14.66
CA PHE A 96 14.07 5.38 -14.54
C PHE A 96 14.46 4.68 -15.85
N HIS A 97 15.64 5.00 -16.38
CA HIS A 97 16.19 4.32 -17.55
C HIS A 97 16.34 2.82 -17.27
N ASP A 98 16.08 1.99 -18.29
CA ASP A 98 16.15 0.52 -18.23
C ASP A 98 15.34 -0.13 -17.10
N SER A 99 14.31 0.57 -16.61
CA SER A 99 13.37 0.03 -15.64
C SER A 99 12.08 -0.42 -16.29
N TYR A 100 11.53 -1.50 -15.75
CA TYR A 100 10.18 -1.94 -16.02
C TYR A 100 9.25 -1.30 -15.01
N ARG A 101 8.03 -0.99 -15.42
CA ARG A 101 6.99 -0.56 -14.48
C ARG A 101 6.00 -1.69 -14.25
N LEU A 102 5.65 -1.89 -12.99
CA LEU A 102 4.65 -2.86 -12.56
C LEU A 102 3.53 -2.14 -11.84
N GLN A 103 2.31 -2.66 -11.96
CA GLN A 103 1.15 -2.17 -11.25
C GLN A 103 0.66 -3.19 -10.25
N LYS A 104 0.05 -2.71 -9.17
CA LYS A 104 -0.77 -3.51 -8.26
C LYS A 104 -2.12 -2.84 -8.13
N ILE A 105 -3.18 -3.60 -8.41
CA ILE A 105 -4.56 -3.13 -8.26
C ILE A 105 -4.88 -3.18 -6.77
N LEU A 106 -5.36 -2.08 -6.22
CA LEU A 106 -5.74 -1.95 -4.82
C LEU A 106 -7.24 -2.20 -4.70
N ALA A 107 -7.63 -3.07 -3.77
CA ALA A 107 -9.04 -3.33 -3.51
C ALA A 107 -9.66 -2.12 -2.82
N VAL A 108 -10.47 -1.35 -3.54
CA VAL A 108 -11.27 -0.28 -2.93
C VAL A 108 -12.35 -0.92 -2.07
N PRO A 109 -12.46 -0.57 -0.78
CA PRO A 109 -13.58 -1.02 0.03
C PRO A 109 -14.87 -0.49 -0.61
N GLN A 110 -15.67 -1.39 -1.19
CA GLN A 110 -17.07 -1.03 -1.44
C GLN A 110 -17.70 -0.86 -0.06
N ALA A 111 -18.21 0.34 0.23
CA ALA A 111 -19.09 0.55 1.35
C ALA A 111 -20.35 -0.30 1.09
N ARG A 112 -20.34 -1.55 1.53
CA ARG A 112 -21.58 -2.30 1.63
C ARG A 112 -22.34 -1.70 2.79
N GLU A 113 -23.37 -0.92 2.47
CA GLU A 113 -24.48 -0.72 3.39
C GLU A 113 -24.97 -2.12 3.79
N VAL A 114 -25.06 -2.33 5.10
CA VAL A 114 -25.49 -3.61 5.67
C VAL A 114 -26.98 -3.75 5.38
N HIS A 115 -27.32 -4.48 4.33
CA HIS A 115 -28.64 -5.07 4.17
C HIS A 115 -28.45 -6.59 4.11
N GLU A 116 -28.84 -7.24 5.21
CA GLU A 116 -28.99 -8.69 5.30
C GLU A 116 -30.03 -9.18 4.29
N ALA A 117 -29.65 -10.15 3.45
CA ALA A 117 -30.32 -11.45 3.33
C ALA A 117 -29.70 -12.27 2.19
N GLU A 118 -29.07 -13.37 2.61
CA GLU A 118 -29.00 -14.71 2.02
C GLU A 118 -28.89 -14.95 0.49
N ASN A 119 -28.02 -15.94 0.20
CA ASN A 119 -27.84 -16.71 -1.04
C ASN A 119 -26.91 -16.14 -2.14
N ASN A 120 -25.61 -16.39 -2.01
CA ASN A 120 -24.97 -17.44 -2.82
C ASN A 120 -23.56 -17.78 -2.33
N LYS A 121 -23.27 -19.08 -2.24
CA LYS A 121 -21.95 -19.63 -1.95
C LYS A 121 -21.02 -19.34 -3.11
N HIS A 122 -20.11 -18.37 -2.97
CA HIS A 122 -18.75 -18.38 -3.53
C HIS A 122 -17.91 -17.46 -2.62
N GLN A 123 -17.00 -18.08 -1.88
CA GLN A 123 -16.22 -17.43 -0.84
C GLN A 123 -15.30 -16.35 -1.43
N ASN A 124 -15.69 -15.09 -1.27
CA ASN A 124 -14.76 -13.99 -1.09
C ASN A 124 -15.02 -13.44 0.32
N GLY A 125 -14.35 -14.04 1.31
CA GLY A 125 -14.35 -13.50 2.67
C GLY A 125 -13.86 -12.05 2.68
N PRO A 126 -14.23 -11.25 3.69
CA PRO A 126 -13.80 -9.87 3.78
C PRO A 126 -12.25 -9.81 3.80
N ASN A 127 -11.68 -8.96 2.97
CA ASN A 127 -10.24 -8.80 2.86
C ASN A 127 -9.69 -8.25 4.19
N LEU A 128 -8.90 -9.04 4.92
CA LEU A 128 -8.34 -8.65 6.22
C LEU A 128 -7.57 -7.32 6.18
N LEU A 129 -7.02 -6.91 5.02
CA LEU A 129 -6.36 -5.60 4.87
C LEU A 129 -7.33 -4.41 4.98
N CYS A 130 -8.59 -4.58 4.57
CA CYS A 130 -9.58 -3.49 4.64
C CYS A 130 -10.21 -3.36 6.03
N ILE A 131 -10.31 -4.46 6.78
CA ILE A 131 -10.71 -4.45 8.19
C ILE A 131 -9.65 -3.71 9.00
N ALA A 132 -8.37 -4.07 8.84
CA ALA A 132 -7.27 -3.41 9.55
C ALA A 132 -7.18 -1.89 9.25
N ALA A 133 -7.45 -1.47 8.01
CA ALA A 133 -7.47 -0.04 7.66
C ALA A 133 -8.63 0.72 8.34
N ARG A 134 -9.79 0.06 8.51
CA ARG A 134 -10.92 0.62 9.28
C ARG A 134 -10.63 0.69 10.76
N GLU A 135 -10.04 -0.35 11.35
CA GLU A 135 -9.65 -0.39 12.76
C GLU A 135 -8.63 0.71 13.10
N VAL A 136 -7.67 0.99 12.21
CA VAL A 136 -6.73 2.12 12.38
C VAL A 136 -7.44 3.47 12.34
N HIS A 137 -8.42 3.66 11.44
CA HIS A 137 -9.23 4.88 11.39
C HIS A 137 -10.12 5.05 12.64
N GLU A 138 -10.71 3.97 13.13
CA GLU A 138 -11.51 3.97 14.36
C GLU A 138 -10.65 4.25 15.60
N ALA A 139 -9.41 3.74 15.65
CA ALA A 139 -8.47 4.02 16.74
C ALA A 139 -8.03 5.51 16.78
N GLU A 140 -7.69 6.12 15.64
CA GLU A 140 -7.30 7.54 15.57
C GLU A 140 -8.46 8.50 15.91
N ASN A 141 -9.71 8.11 15.61
CA ASN A 141 -10.89 8.89 15.97
C ASN A 141 -11.28 8.74 17.45
N ASN A 142 -10.85 7.67 18.13
CA ASN A 142 -11.15 7.43 19.55
C ASN A 142 -10.14 8.09 20.51
N GLU A 143 -8.96 8.50 20.02
CA GLU A 143 -8.00 9.30 20.81
C GLU A 143 -8.45 10.76 20.97
N HIS A 144 -9.39 11.25 20.15
CA HIS A 144 -9.92 12.61 20.26
C HIS A 144 -11.08 12.77 21.27
N GLN A 145 -11.49 11.70 21.96
CA GLN A 145 -12.52 11.76 23.00
C GLN A 145 -12.03 11.51 24.43
N ASN A 146 -10.74 11.24 24.63
CA ASN A 146 -10.14 11.21 25.96
C ASN A 146 -9.14 12.34 26.09
N GLY A 147 -9.65 13.50 26.56
CA GLY A 147 -8.81 14.57 27.07
C GLY A 147 -7.90 14.09 28.20
N PRO A 148 -6.91 14.92 28.61
CA PRO A 148 -5.85 14.47 29.50
C PRO A 148 -6.45 14.09 30.86
N ILE A 149 -6.25 12.82 31.26
CA ILE A 149 -6.33 12.44 32.67
C ILE A 149 -4.89 12.52 33.19
N PHE A 150 -4.52 13.75 33.59
CA PHE A 150 -3.26 14.18 34.21
C PHE A 150 -1.97 13.96 33.41
#